data_AF-A0A535DSK8-F1
#
_entry.id   AF-A0A535DSK8-F1
#
_cell.length_a   1.000
_cell.length_b   1.000
_cell.length_c   1.000
_cell.angle_alpha   90.00
_cell.angle_beta   90.00
_cell.angle_gamma   90.00
#
_symmetry.space_group_name_H-M   'P 1'
#
loop_
_entity.id
_entity.type
_entity.pdbx_description
1 polymer ?
#
loop_
_entity_poly.entity_id
_entity_poly.type
_entity_poly.pdbx_seq_one_letter_code
_entity_poly.pdbx_strand_id
1 'polypeptide(L)'
;MVDWMPIRLGCPVRFRDRWSGRLRTLEVDEGWEVVNVSLQRGILQKATVKLPLTAATSWSDQDIAFDEVTSGKAFAREIPPVAAPTRTLSRDTKVNLPDSRLTGAVIDRVSRVLVQIIVDCRGREYRVQREDISFQGAALQLGVQVENLAPYLSDEALAEIVRDALANNRDLAWDDRRSLEIQARNGILSVTGNLRTKGARASLHSSLIEALGDYPLQFDVVDDVQLESNIGQALDRAGLPRAAEVYARSTLGRVLLYGYAESAGAIAEAIRAVSRVPGVRAVENRMEVRSAAGQTGLRA
;
A
#
# COMPACT_ATOMS: atom_id res chain seq x y z
N MET A 1 2.99 -10.64 0.26
CA MET A 1 2.48 -9.27 0.39
C MET A 1 1.02 -9.33 -0.01
N VAL A 2 0.14 -8.80 0.83
CA VAL A 2 -1.30 -8.84 0.59
C VAL A 2 -1.64 -7.75 -0.43
N ASP A 3 -2.24 -8.11 -1.57
CA ASP A 3 -2.61 -7.16 -2.64
C ASP A 3 -4.13 -7.11 -2.76
N TRP A 4 -4.77 -6.48 -1.78
CA TRP A 4 -6.19 -6.19 -1.84
C TRP A 4 -6.45 -5.11 -2.88
N MET A 5 -7.58 -5.11 -3.58
CA MET A 5 -7.94 -4.05 -4.52
C MET A 5 -9.45 -3.78 -4.44
N PRO A 6 -9.88 -2.54 -4.18
CA PRO A 6 -11.28 -2.19 -4.21
C PRO A 6 -11.81 -2.22 -5.65
N ILE A 7 -13.09 -2.55 -5.80
CA ILE A 7 -13.84 -2.42 -7.05
C ILE A 7 -15.24 -1.88 -6.73
N ARG A 8 -15.65 -0.79 -7.41
CA ARG A 8 -16.96 -0.18 -7.19
C ARG A 8 -17.99 -0.66 -8.18
N LEU A 9 -19.14 -1.06 -7.66
CA LEU A 9 -20.32 -1.26 -8.48
C LEU A 9 -20.70 0.11 -9.08
N GLY A 10 -20.85 0.15 -10.39
CA GLY A 10 -21.11 1.35 -11.18
C GLY A 10 -19.86 2.10 -11.64
N CYS A 11 -18.64 1.64 -11.31
CA CYS A 11 -17.42 2.26 -11.84
C CYS A 11 -17.36 2.17 -13.36
N PRO A 12 -16.73 3.16 -14.03
CA PRO A 12 -16.32 3.07 -15.41
C PRO A 12 -15.61 1.76 -15.77
N VAL A 13 -15.91 1.25 -16.96
CA VAL A 13 -15.23 0.10 -17.56
C VAL A 13 -14.58 0.57 -18.85
N ARG A 14 -13.31 0.19 -19.05
CA ARG A 14 -12.53 0.51 -20.25
C ARG A 14 -12.12 -0.76 -20.99
N PHE A 15 -12.28 -0.75 -22.31
CA PHE A 15 -11.76 -1.80 -23.20
C PHE A 15 -10.64 -1.25 -24.10
N ARG A 16 -9.93 -2.15 -24.78
CA ARG A 16 -8.85 -1.81 -25.73
C ARG A 16 -9.25 -0.78 -26.80
N ASP A 17 -10.46 -0.92 -27.32
CA ASP A 17 -11.03 -0.08 -28.38
C ASP A 17 -11.65 1.23 -27.85
N ARG A 18 -11.25 1.66 -26.64
CA ARG A 18 -11.72 2.87 -25.94
C ARG A 18 -13.24 2.91 -25.73
N TRP A 19 -13.89 1.77 -25.79
CA TRP A 19 -15.27 1.66 -25.39
C TRP A 19 -15.41 1.93 -23.89
N SER A 20 -16.50 2.61 -23.51
CA SER A 20 -16.83 2.94 -22.12
C SER A 20 -18.16 2.33 -21.69
N GLY A 21 -18.20 1.73 -20.51
CA GLY A 21 -19.42 1.22 -19.88
C GLY A 21 -19.34 1.32 -18.36
N ARG A 22 -20.18 0.55 -17.66
CA ARG A 22 -20.16 0.50 -16.19
C ARG A 22 -20.21 -0.92 -15.66
N LEU A 23 -19.50 -1.16 -14.57
CA LEU A 23 -19.61 -2.40 -13.81
C LEU A 23 -20.99 -2.47 -13.17
N ARG A 24 -21.74 -3.54 -13.40
CA ARG A 24 -23.10 -3.69 -12.87
C ARG A 24 -23.14 -4.67 -11.71
N THR A 25 -22.51 -5.83 -11.89
CA THR A 25 -22.52 -6.90 -10.89
C THR A 25 -21.16 -7.56 -10.78
N LEU A 26 -20.86 -8.06 -9.59
CA LEU A 26 -19.84 -9.07 -9.33
C LEU A 26 -20.55 -10.40 -9.13
N GLU A 27 -19.98 -11.49 -9.60
CA GLU A 27 -20.45 -12.83 -9.30
C GLU A 27 -19.42 -13.58 -8.47
N VAL A 28 -19.87 -14.06 -7.32
CA VAL A 28 -19.04 -14.81 -6.37
C VAL A 28 -19.48 -16.25 -6.32
N ASP A 29 -18.54 -17.18 -6.26
CA ASP A 29 -18.84 -18.59 -6.04
C ASP A 29 -19.04 -18.92 -4.54
N GLU A 30 -19.09 -20.20 -4.19
CA GLU A 30 -19.23 -20.65 -2.80
C GLU A 30 -18.00 -20.33 -1.92
N GLY A 31 -16.82 -20.22 -2.54
CA GLY A 31 -15.58 -19.83 -1.88
C GLY A 31 -15.38 -18.31 -1.78
N TRP A 32 -16.38 -17.52 -2.18
CA TRP A 32 -16.30 -16.07 -2.34
C TRP A 32 -15.27 -15.61 -3.38
N GLU A 33 -14.85 -16.48 -4.30
CA GLU A 33 -14.03 -16.08 -5.44
C GLU A 33 -14.88 -15.28 -6.42
N VAL A 34 -14.43 -14.09 -6.80
CA VAL A 34 -15.06 -13.28 -7.84
C VAL A 34 -14.69 -13.85 -9.20
N VAL A 35 -15.57 -14.69 -9.73
CA VAL A 35 -15.33 -15.43 -10.97
C VAL A 35 -15.70 -14.62 -12.21
N ASN A 36 -16.81 -13.88 -12.16
CA ASN A 36 -17.31 -13.09 -13.28
C ASN A 36 -17.70 -11.68 -12.86
N VAL A 37 -17.72 -10.80 -13.84
CA VAL A 37 -18.29 -9.45 -13.74
C VAL A 37 -19.28 -9.22 -14.87
N SER A 38 -20.40 -8.55 -14.56
CA SER A 38 -21.34 -8.10 -15.60
C SER A 38 -21.16 -6.63 -15.86
N LEU A 39 -20.99 -6.28 -17.13
CA LEU A 39 -20.71 -4.94 -17.63
C LEU A 39 -21.91 -4.46 -18.43
N GLN A 40 -22.30 -3.20 -18.25
CA GLN A 40 -23.40 -2.58 -18.97
C GLN A 40 -22.88 -1.55 -19.98
N ARG A 41 -23.39 -1.64 -21.21
CA ARG A 41 -23.16 -0.65 -22.27
C ARG A 41 -24.03 0.58 -22.07
N GLY A 42 -23.43 1.77 -22.11
CA GLY A 42 -24.10 3.06 -22.29
C GLY A 42 -25.25 3.39 -21.33
N ILE A 43 -25.83 4.58 -21.50
CA ILE A 43 -27.02 5.02 -20.74
C ILE A 43 -28.32 4.65 -21.49
N LEU A 44 -28.29 4.72 -22.83
CA LEU A 44 -29.49 4.58 -23.68
C LEU A 44 -29.77 3.15 -24.16
N GLN A 45 -28.74 2.32 -24.37
CA GLN A 45 -28.89 0.93 -24.87
C GLN A 45 -28.34 -0.06 -23.84
N LYS A 46 -29.22 -0.65 -23.03
CA LYS A 46 -28.86 -1.55 -21.92
C LYS A 46 -28.45 -2.95 -22.40
N ALA A 47 -27.43 -3.06 -23.24
CA ALA A 47 -26.78 -4.33 -23.49
C ALA A 47 -25.88 -4.68 -22.31
N THR A 48 -26.00 -5.90 -21.78
CA THR A 48 -25.12 -6.43 -20.72
C THR A 48 -24.27 -7.55 -21.27
N VAL A 49 -22.99 -7.56 -20.90
CA VAL A 49 -22.06 -8.65 -21.19
C VAL A 49 -21.46 -9.15 -19.87
N LYS A 50 -21.27 -10.46 -19.78
CA LYS A 50 -20.62 -11.11 -18.64
C LYS A 50 -19.23 -11.56 -19.09
N LEU A 51 -18.22 -11.19 -18.32
CA LEU A 51 -16.82 -11.54 -18.59
C LEU A 51 -16.20 -12.19 -17.34
N PRO A 52 -15.24 -13.10 -17.50
CA PRO A 52 -14.46 -13.59 -16.37
C PRO A 52 -13.61 -12.43 -15.81
N LEU A 53 -13.47 -12.34 -14.48
CA LEU A 53 -12.63 -11.30 -13.86
C LEU A 53 -11.15 -11.47 -14.28
N THR A 54 -10.71 -12.68 -14.62
CA THR A 54 -9.36 -12.96 -15.14
C THR A 54 -9.03 -12.25 -16.45
N ALA A 55 -10.03 -11.81 -17.22
CA ALA A 55 -9.80 -11.02 -18.43
C ALA A 55 -9.51 -9.54 -18.10
N ALA A 56 -9.72 -9.08 -16.86
CA ALA A 56 -9.39 -7.74 -16.44
C ALA A 56 -7.88 -7.59 -16.24
N THR A 57 -7.30 -6.60 -16.90
CA THR A 57 -5.88 -6.25 -16.84
C THR A 57 -5.52 -5.45 -15.59
N SER A 58 -6.46 -4.63 -15.11
CA SER A 58 -6.36 -3.87 -13.86
C SER A 58 -7.75 -3.44 -13.38
N TRP A 59 -7.87 -3.16 -12.07
CA TRP A 59 -9.05 -2.54 -11.49
C TRP A 59 -8.69 -1.72 -10.25
N SER A 60 -9.55 -0.77 -9.92
CA SER A 60 -9.42 0.16 -8.80
C SER A 60 -10.80 0.60 -8.28
N ASP A 61 -10.82 1.48 -7.29
CA ASP A 61 -12.03 2.20 -6.86
C ASP A 61 -12.69 2.94 -8.05
N GLN A 62 -11.86 3.48 -8.96
CA GLN A 62 -12.31 4.37 -10.02
C GLN A 62 -12.73 3.66 -11.30
N ASP A 63 -12.13 2.52 -11.64
CA ASP A 63 -12.38 1.85 -12.91
C ASP A 63 -11.97 0.37 -12.95
N ILE A 64 -12.38 -0.32 -14.00
CA ILE A 64 -11.88 -1.64 -14.38
C ILE A 64 -11.49 -1.63 -15.87
N ALA A 65 -10.30 -2.15 -16.17
CA ALA A 65 -9.74 -2.14 -17.51
C ALA A 65 -9.56 -3.55 -18.08
N PHE A 66 -10.00 -3.71 -19.33
CA PHE A 66 -9.85 -4.91 -20.14
C PHE A 66 -9.00 -4.57 -21.38
N ASP A 67 -7.72 -4.25 -21.18
CA ASP A 67 -6.85 -3.71 -22.24
C ASP A 67 -6.49 -4.73 -23.34
N GLU A 68 -6.69 -6.01 -23.06
CA GLU A 68 -6.47 -7.10 -24.01
C GLU A 68 -7.76 -7.52 -24.75
N VAL A 69 -8.91 -6.97 -24.35
CA VAL A 69 -10.22 -7.29 -24.89
C VAL A 69 -10.79 -6.09 -25.63
N THR A 70 -11.29 -6.30 -26.84
CA THR A 70 -12.12 -5.30 -27.53
C THR A 70 -13.58 -5.47 -27.13
N SER A 71 -14.35 -4.39 -27.08
CA SER A 71 -15.79 -4.47 -26.80
C SER A 71 -16.52 -5.40 -27.78
N GLY A 72 -16.16 -5.40 -29.07
CA GLY A 72 -16.73 -6.30 -30.09
C GLY A 72 -16.67 -7.77 -29.67
N LYS A 73 -15.48 -8.27 -29.35
CA LYS A 73 -15.27 -9.65 -28.84
C LYS A 73 -16.09 -9.96 -27.58
N ALA A 74 -16.11 -9.02 -26.64
CA ALA A 74 -16.88 -9.19 -25.41
C ALA A 74 -18.38 -9.36 -25.70
N PHE A 75 -18.99 -8.43 -26.45
CA PHE A 75 -20.42 -8.46 -26.74
C PHE A 75 -20.81 -9.56 -27.75
N ALA A 76 -19.89 -10.00 -28.60
CA ALA A 76 -20.03 -11.20 -29.43
C ALA A 76 -19.90 -12.51 -28.65
N ARG A 77 -19.59 -12.44 -27.35
CA ARG A 77 -19.38 -13.59 -26.44
C ARG A 77 -18.24 -14.53 -26.87
N GLU A 78 -17.22 -13.96 -27.51
CA GLU A 78 -16.00 -14.71 -27.85
C GLU A 78 -15.14 -15.03 -26.62
N ILE A 79 -15.34 -14.29 -25.53
CA ILE A 79 -14.73 -14.55 -24.24
C ILE A 79 -15.82 -15.14 -23.33
N PRO A 80 -15.87 -16.47 -23.17
CA PRO A 80 -16.92 -17.09 -22.40
C PRO A 80 -16.76 -16.78 -20.90
N PRO A 81 -17.86 -16.55 -20.17
CA PRO A 81 -17.81 -16.44 -18.72
C PRO A 81 -17.49 -17.79 -18.08
N VAL A 82 -16.99 -17.77 -16.84
CA VAL A 82 -16.82 -18.98 -16.04
C VAL A 82 -18.20 -19.55 -15.68
N ALA A 83 -18.45 -20.80 -16.08
CA ALA A 83 -19.67 -21.52 -15.77
C ALA A 83 -19.55 -22.17 -14.37
N ALA A 84 -19.84 -21.40 -13.33
CA ALA A 84 -19.86 -21.86 -11.94
C ALA A 84 -21.19 -21.48 -11.26
N PRO A 85 -21.66 -22.26 -10.28
CA PRO A 85 -22.71 -21.83 -9.37
C PRO A 85 -22.26 -20.54 -8.68
N THR A 86 -23.02 -19.45 -8.90
CA THR A 86 -22.61 -18.11 -8.46
C THR A 86 -23.75 -17.39 -7.79
N ARG A 87 -23.40 -16.49 -6.89
CA ARG A 87 -24.28 -15.50 -6.27
C ARG A 87 -23.93 -14.13 -6.82
N THR A 88 -24.95 -13.32 -7.05
CA THR A 88 -24.78 -11.99 -7.65
C THR A 88 -24.73 -10.91 -6.58
N LEU A 89 -23.68 -10.10 -6.65
CA LEU A 89 -23.49 -8.88 -5.87
C LEU A 89 -23.68 -7.68 -6.79
N SER A 90 -24.65 -6.82 -6.49
CA SER A 90 -25.01 -5.64 -7.28
C SER A 90 -25.51 -4.52 -6.37
N ARG A 91 -25.69 -3.31 -6.90
CA ARG A 91 -26.30 -2.21 -6.13
C ARG A 91 -27.72 -2.51 -5.67
N ASP A 92 -28.40 -3.44 -6.36
CA ASP A 92 -29.76 -3.88 -6.06
C ASP A 92 -29.77 -5.08 -5.09
N THR A 93 -28.61 -5.63 -4.72
CA THR A 93 -28.50 -6.69 -3.72
C THR A 93 -28.94 -6.12 -2.38
N LYS A 94 -30.05 -6.65 -1.85
CA LYS A 94 -30.58 -6.24 -0.55
C LYS A 94 -29.55 -6.56 0.52
N VAL A 95 -29.20 -5.58 1.33
CA VAL A 95 -28.42 -5.77 2.54
C VAL A 95 -29.40 -5.71 3.71
N ASN A 96 -29.32 -6.63 4.68
CA ASN A 96 -30.17 -6.62 5.86
C ASN A 96 -29.72 -5.55 6.86
N LEU A 97 -29.73 -4.32 6.38
CA LEU A 97 -29.36 -3.15 7.11
C LEU A 97 -30.23 -1.98 6.61
N PRO A 98 -30.95 -1.26 7.48
CA PRO A 98 -31.83 -0.18 7.06
C PRO A 98 -31.10 0.90 6.26
N ASP A 99 -31.75 1.43 5.23
CA ASP A 99 -31.24 2.52 4.39
C ASP A 99 -29.85 2.28 3.80
N SER A 100 -29.52 1.00 3.55
CA SER A 100 -28.20 0.61 3.06
C SER A 100 -28.23 0.04 1.65
N ARG A 101 -27.09 0.13 0.97
CA ARG A 101 -26.87 -0.49 -0.34
C ARG A 101 -25.42 -0.92 -0.49
N LEU A 102 -25.22 -1.99 -1.26
CA LEU A 102 -23.89 -2.41 -1.65
C LEU A 102 -23.31 -1.45 -2.69
N THR A 103 -22.13 -0.89 -2.44
CA THR A 103 -21.44 0.02 -3.38
C THR A 103 -20.19 -0.58 -4.00
N GLY A 104 -19.62 -1.63 -3.42
CA GLY A 104 -18.43 -2.28 -3.96
C GLY A 104 -17.96 -3.47 -3.14
N ALA A 105 -16.77 -3.94 -3.47
CA ALA A 105 -16.06 -4.97 -2.73
C ALA A 105 -14.56 -4.70 -2.72
N VAL A 106 -13.84 -5.29 -1.77
CA VAL A 106 -12.39 -5.37 -1.74
C VAL A 106 -12.01 -6.81 -2.02
N ILE A 107 -11.17 -7.03 -3.03
CA ILE A 107 -10.84 -8.35 -3.56
C ILE A 107 -9.33 -8.55 -3.47
N ASP A 108 -8.87 -9.71 -2.99
CA ASP A 108 -7.47 -10.08 -3.11
C ASP A 108 -7.13 -10.32 -4.58
N ARG A 109 -6.16 -9.58 -5.12
CA ARG A 109 -5.89 -9.56 -6.56
C ARG A 109 -5.43 -10.90 -7.13
N VAL A 110 -4.67 -11.66 -6.34
CA VAL A 110 -4.04 -12.91 -6.78
C VAL A 110 -5.05 -14.04 -6.72
N SER A 111 -5.70 -14.22 -5.58
CA SER A 111 -6.68 -15.29 -5.37
C SER A 111 -8.07 -14.97 -5.93
N ARG A 112 -8.35 -13.69 -6.19
CA ARG A 112 -9.67 -13.15 -6.58
C ARG A 112 -10.75 -13.40 -5.54
N VAL A 113 -10.37 -13.72 -4.30
CA VAL A 113 -11.29 -13.90 -3.18
C VAL A 113 -11.75 -12.53 -2.68
N LEU A 114 -13.06 -12.37 -2.53
CA LEU A 114 -13.65 -11.22 -1.87
C LEU A 114 -13.24 -11.22 -0.40
N VAL A 115 -12.58 -10.16 0.05
CA VAL A 115 -12.11 -10.00 1.43
C VAL A 115 -13.09 -9.16 2.24
N GLN A 116 -13.68 -8.14 1.61
CA GLN A 116 -14.64 -7.23 2.24
C GLN A 116 -15.71 -6.81 1.24
N ILE A 117 -16.88 -6.45 1.74
CA ILE A 117 -17.84 -5.63 0.97
C ILE A 117 -17.79 -4.19 1.44
N ILE A 118 -18.19 -3.28 0.54
CA ILE A 118 -18.37 -1.86 0.85
C ILE A 118 -19.86 -1.55 0.78
N VAL A 119 -20.41 -1.06 1.89
CA VAL A 119 -21.83 -0.71 2.01
C VAL A 119 -21.97 0.77 2.30
N ASP A 120 -22.84 1.45 1.56
CA ASP A 120 -23.27 2.82 1.86
C ASP A 120 -24.50 2.75 2.76
N CYS A 121 -24.42 3.40 3.91
CA CYS A 121 -25.52 3.58 4.86
C CYS A 121 -25.69 5.08 5.09
N ARG A 122 -26.79 5.64 4.58
CA ARG A 122 -27.13 7.07 4.72
C ARG A 122 -26.03 8.04 4.26
N GLY A 123 -25.32 7.71 3.18
CA GLY A 123 -24.28 8.55 2.58
C GLY A 123 -22.89 8.36 3.18
N ARG A 124 -22.73 7.42 4.12
CA ARG A 124 -21.43 7.01 4.66
C ARG A 124 -21.13 5.59 4.26
N GLU A 125 -19.90 5.35 3.82
CA GLU A 125 -19.46 4.03 3.41
C GLU A 125 -18.73 3.31 4.52
N TYR A 126 -18.98 2.00 4.60
CA TYR A 126 -18.47 1.12 5.63
C TYR A 126 -17.90 -0.15 5.00
N ARG A 127 -16.87 -0.70 5.63
CA ARG A 127 -16.28 -1.99 5.30
C ARG A 127 -16.89 -3.08 6.17
N VAL A 128 -17.28 -4.19 5.56
CA VAL A 128 -17.71 -5.39 6.28
C VAL A 128 -16.81 -6.55 5.85
N GLN A 129 -16.19 -7.22 6.82
CA GLN A 129 -15.33 -8.36 6.54
C GLN A 129 -16.13 -9.51 5.95
N ARG A 130 -15.50 -10.32 5.10
CA ARG A 130 -16.14 -11.51 4.50
C ARG A 130 -16.69 -12.46 5.58
N GLU A 131 -15.99 -12.58 6.69
CA GLU A 131 -16.36 -13.47 7.80
C GLU A 131 -17.66 -13.01 8.49
N ASP A 132 -17.99 -11.72 8.37
CA ASP A 132 -19.16 -11.08 8.94
C ASP A 132 -20.32 -10.98 7.95
N ILE A 133 -20.23 -11.64 6.78
CA ILE A 133 -21.30 -11.64 5.77
C ILE A 133 -21.75 -13.04 5.42
N SER A 134 -23.05 -13.19 5.23
CA SER A 134 -23.66 -14.43 4.71
C SER A 134 -24.79 -14.09 3.76
N PHE A 135 -25.19 -15.04 2.90
CA PHE A 135 -26.39 -14.87 2.09
C PHE A 135 -27.57 -15.57 2.75
N GLN A 136 -28.71 -14.89 2.78
CA GLN A 136 -30.01 -15.47 3.08
C GLN A 136 -30.92 -15.28 1.86
N GLY A 137 -30.98 -16.31 1.01
CA GLY A 137 -31.59 -16.19 -0.32
C GLY A 137 -30.82 -15.21 -1.20
N ALA A 138 -31.49 -14.16 -1.67
CA ALA A 138 -30.90 -13.10 -2.49
C ALA A 138 -30.38 -11.89 -1.69
N ALA A 139 -30.53 -11.90 -0.37
CA ALA A 139 -30.09 -10.81 0.50
C ALA A 139 -28.76 -11.13 1.19
N LEU A 140 -27.94 -10.11 1.41
CA LEU A 140 -26.76 -10.14 2.26
C LEU A 140 -27.15 -9.86 3.71
N GLN A 141 -26.79 -10.77 4.59
CA GLN A 141 -26.90 -10.65 6.04
C GLN A 141 -25.55 -10.20 6.60
N LEU A 142 -25.55 -9.14 7.40
CA LEU A 142 -24.38 -8.67 8.12
C LEU A 142 -24.41 -9.19 9.56
N GLY A 143 -23.34 -9.82 10.02
CA GLY A 143 -23.18 -10.30 11.40
C GLY A 143 -22.84 -9.20 12.41
N VAL A 144 -22.63 -7.96 11.94
CA VAL A 144 -22.17 -6.83 12.74
C VAL A 144 -23.14 -5.66 12.60
N GLN A 145 -23.40 -4.97 13.71
CA GLN A 145 -24.23 -3.76 13.76
C GLN A 145 -23.49 -2.55 13.15
N VAL A 146 -24.22 -1.59 12.57
CA VAL A 146 -23.64 -0.44 11.84
C VAL A 146 -22.66 0.35 12.67
N GLU A 147 -23.00 0.53 13.95
CA GLU A 147 -22.24 1.35 14.90
C GLU A 147 -20.84 0.77 15.14
N ASN A 148 -20.66 -0.52 14.87
CA ASN A 148 -19.39 -1.22 15.00
C ASN A 148 -18.69 -1.46 13.65
N LEU A 149 -19.28 -1.00 12.53
CA LEU A 149 -18.65 -1.13 11.23
C LEU A 149 -17.53 -0.09 11.09
N ALA A 150 -16.36 -0.54 10.65
CA ALA A 150 -15.29 0.37 10.27
C ALA A 150 -15.71 1.18 9.04
N PRO A 151 -15.47 2.51 9.01
CA PRO A 151 -15.71 3.28 7.80
C PRO A 151 -14.86 2.73 6.64
N TYR A 152 -15.29 3.04 5.42
CA TYR A 152 -14.47 2.92 4.22
C TYR A 152 -13.90 4.30 3.88
N LEU A 153 -12.61 4.34 3.54
CA LEU A 153 -11.92 5.54 3.09
C LEU A 153 -11.17 5.14 1.82
N SER A 154 -11.30 5.97 0.78
CA SER A 154 -10.50 5.81 -0.43
C SER A 154 -9.04 6.11 -0.14
N ASP A 155 -8.15 5.66 -1.04
CA ASP A 155 -6.72 5.96 -0.93
C ASP A 155 -6.45 7.46 -0.89
N GLU A 156 -7.19 8.24 -1.65
CA GLU A 156 -7.09 9.71 -1.65
C GLU A 156 -7.48 10.31 -0.29
N ALA A 157 -8.59 9.84 0.30
CA ALA A 157 -9.02 10.30 1.62
C ALA A 157 -8.02 9.90 2.73
N LEU A 158 -7.47 8.68 2.66
CA LEU A 158 -6.42 8.24 3.58
C LEU A 158 -5.16 9.08 3.46
N ALA A 159 -4.71 9.35 2.22
CA ALA A 159 -3.55 10.19 2.00
C ALA A 159 -3.77 11.61 2.55
N GLU A 160 -4.98 12.16 2.42
CA GLU A 160 -5.30 13.49 2.94
C GLU A 160 -5.29 13.54 4.48
N ILE A 161 -5.93 12.58 5.14
CA ILE A 161 -5.90 12.46 6.62
C ILE A 161 -4.46 12.45 7.15
N VAL A 162 -3.56 11.77 6.44
CA VAL A 162 -2.16 11.65 6.82
C VAL A 162 -1.38 12.93 6.57
N ARG A 163 -1.64 13.60 5.44
CA ARG A 163 -1.06 14.94 5.18
C ARG A 163 -1.47 15.92 6.26
N ASP A 164 -2.74 15.90 6.67
CA ASP A 164 -3.25 16.74 7.76
C ASP A 164 -2.59 16.38 9.10
N ALA A 165 -2.46 15.09 9.42
CA ALA A 165 -1.78 14.64 10.63
C ALA A 165 -0.30 15.11 10.66
N LEU A 166 0.40 15.02 9.54
CA LEU A 166 1.79 15.48 9.41
C LEU A 166 1.93 17.00 9.52
N ALA A 167 1.01 17.75 8.90
CA ALA A 167 0.99 19.20 8.97
C ALA A 167 0.75 19.69 10.41
N ASN A 168 -0.09 18.99 11.16
CA ASN A 168 -0.46 19.35 12.53
C ASN A 168 0.49 18.81 13.61
N ASN A 169 1.36 17.84 13.29
CA ASN A 169 2.34 17.34 14.25
C ASN A 169 3.45 18.38 14.50
N ARG A 170 3.49 18.89 15.75
CA ARG A 170 4.40 19.96 16.18
C ARG A 170 5.83 19.49 16.47
N ASP A 171 6.03 18.19 16.69
CA ASP A 171 7.35 17.61 16.97
C ASP A 171 8.15 17.33 15.68
N LEU A 172 7.52 17.49 14.51
CA LEU A 172 8.18 17.38 13.22
C LEU A 172 8.69 18.74 12.73
N ALA A 173 10.00 18.83 12.48
CA ALA A 173 10.54 19.96 11.75
C ALA A 173 10.15 19.90 10.27
N TRP A 174 10.34 21.00 9.55
CA TRP A 174 10.03 21.06 8.13
C TRP A 174 10.83 20.04 7.29
N ASP A 175 12.13 19.87 7.58
CA ASP A 175 12.95 18.87 6.89
C ASP A 175 12.51 17.43 7.18
N ASP A 176 12.05 17.16 8.41
CA ASP A 176 11.52 15.85 8.79
C ASP A 176 10.28 15.49 7.96
N ARG A 177 9.39 16.47 7.69
CA ARG A 177 8.23 16.24 6.83
C ARG A 177 8.63 15.93 5.38
N ARG A 178 9.65 16.63 4.87
CA ARG A 178 10.14 16.43 3.48
C ARG A 178 10.91 15.13 3.31
N SER A 179 11.44 14.56 4.38
CA SER A 179 12.09 13.26 4.32
C SER A 179 11.11 12.09 4.38
N LEU A 180 9.81 12.32 4.57
CA LEU A 180 8.81 11.25 4.57
C LEU A 180 8.19 11.06 3.19
N GLU A 181 7.93 9.81 2.84
CA GLU A 181 7.14 9.41 1.69
C GLU A 181 5.87 8.71 2.19
N ILE A 182 4.73 9.11 1.62
CA ILE A 182 3.41 8.64 2.02
C ILE A 182 2.76 8.06 0.79
N GLN A 183 2.32 6.81 0.89
CA GLN A 183 1.56 6.15 -0.16
C GLN A 183 0.35 5.49 0.48
N ALA A 184 -0.85 5.89 0.06
CA ALA A 184 -2.06 5.13 0.32
C ALA A 184 -2.33 4.31 -0.93
N ARG A 185 -2.40 2.99 -0.76
CA ARG A 185 -2.69 2.07 -1.86
C ARG A 185 -3.57 0.95 -1.36
N ASN A 186 -4.71 0.79 -2.01
CA ASN A 186 -5.67 -0.26 -1.74
C ASN A 186 -6.15 -0.32 -0.28
N GLY A 187 -6.36 0.84 0.35
CA GLY A 187 -6.78 0.96 1.74
C GLY A 187 -5.67 0.66 2.77
N ILE A 188 -4.44 0.44 2.32
CA ILE A 188 -3.26 0.32 3.18
C ILE A 188 -2.45 1.59 3.06
N LEU A 189 -2.16 2.21 4.19
CA LEU A 189 -1.27 3.36 4.24
C LEU A 189 0.15 2.92 4.54
N SER A 190 1.10 3.31 3.70
CA SER A 190 2.53 3.18 3.96
C SER A 190 3.15 4.55 4.20
N VAL A 191 3.90 4.67 5.29
CA VAL A 191 4.73 5.83 5.60
C VAL A 191 6.16 5.35 5.76
N THR A 192 7.04 5.85 4.90
CA THR A 192 8.46 5.50 4.91
C THR A 192 9.33 6.74 4.97
N GLY A 193 10.56 6.62 5.46
CA GLY A 193 11.52 7.72 5.43
C GLY A 193 12.42 7.76 6.65
N ASN A 194 13.03 8.94 6.85
CA ASN A 194 13.96 9.16 7.95
C ASN A 194 13.50 10.34 8.81
N LEU A 195 13.76 10.27 10.10
CA LEU A 195 13.51 11.35 11.06
C LEU A 195 14.75 11.61 11.91
N ARG A 196 14.92 12.84 12.38
CA ARG A 196 16.12 13.19 13.17
C ARG A 196 16.20 12.51 14.52
N THR A 197 15.05 12.34 15.17
CA THR A 197 15.01 11.92 16.56
C THR A 197 14.01 10.79 16.77
N LYS A 198 14.31 9.94 17.76
CA LYS A 198 13.40 8.92 18.26
C LYS A 198 12.08 9.53 18.76
N GLY A 199 12.12 10.72 19.36
CA GLY A 199 10.94 11.44 19.84
C GLY A 199 10.00 11.85 18.71
N ALA A 200 10.54 12.46 17.65
CA ALA A 200 9.78 12.82 16.45
C ALA A 200 9.13 11.59 15.79
N ARG A 201 9.85 10.47 15.73
CA ARG A 201 9.32 9.21 15.20
C ARG A 201 8.17 8.65 16.03
N ALA A 202 8.32 8.63 17.35
CA ALA A 202 7.26 8.16 18.25
C ALA A 202 6.02 9.07 18.18
N SER A 203 6.22 10.39 18.19
CA SER A 203 5.14 11.38 18.06
C SER A 203 4.39 11.21 16.74
N LEU A 204 5.10 11.09 15.62
CA LEU A 204 4.48 10.82 14.32
C LEU A 204 3.63 9.54 14.34
N HIS A 205 4.21 8.43 14.82
CA HIS A 205 3.50 7.16 14.86
C HIS A 205 2.21 7.26 15.68
N SER A 206 2.25 7.91 16.86
CA SER A 206 1.08 8.16 17.68
C SER A 206 0.03 9.04 16.97
N SER A 207 0.45 10.14 16.32
CA SER A 207 -0.47 10.99 15.56
C SER A 207 -1.15 10.25 14.40
N LEU A 208 -0.43 9.36 13.72
CA LEU A 208 -1.00 8.57 12.62
C LEU A 208 -2.01 7.55 13.15
N ILE A 209 -1.69 6.82 14.22
CA ILE A 209 -2.64 5.87 14.84
C ILE A 209 -3.92 6.61 15.28
N GLU A 210 -3.78 7.77 15.91
CA GLU A 210 -4.93 8.57 16.34
C GLU A 210 -5.79 9.04 15.15
N ALA A 211 -5.14 9.53 14.08
CA ALA A 211 -5.85 10.02 12.90
C ALA A 211 -6.52 8.90 12.08
N LEU A 212 -5.90 7.71 12.04
CA LEU A 212 -6.34 6.59 11.21
C LEU A 212 -7.27 5.63 11.96
N GLY A 213 -7.24 5.59 13.29
CA GLY A 213 -7.94 4.56 14.07
C GLY A 213 -7.46 3.16 13.68
N ASP A 214 -8.40 2.30 13.28
CA ASP A 214 -8.15 0.89 12.96
C ASP A 214 -7.68 0.63 11.51
N TYR A 215 -7.33 1.67 10.75
CA TYR A 215 -6.83 1.46 9.39
C TYR A 215 -5.44 0.84 9.38
N PRO A 216 -5.17 -0.12 8.47
CA PRO A 216 -3.85 -0.70 8.32
C PRO A 216 -2.78 0.36 8.00
N LEU A 217 -1.78 0.47 8.87
CA LEU A 217 -0.62 1.36 8.74
C LEU A 217 0.67 0.52 8.67
N GLN A 218 1.40 0.65 7.58
CA GLN A 218 2.78 0.17 7.43
C GLN A 218 3.74 1.34 7.72
N PHE A 219 4.41 1.30 8.87
CA PHE A 219 5.24 2.39 9.36
C PHE A 219 6.73 2.03 9.34
N ASP A 220 7.39 2.27 8.20
CA ASP A 220 8.81 1.97 7.96
C ASP A 220 9.65 3.25 8.02
N VAL A 221 9.54 3.98 9.13
CA VAL A 221 10.31 5.20 9.41
C VAL A 221 11.45 4.88 10.36
N VAL A 222 12.66 5.33 10.01
CA VAL A 222 13.88 5.13 10.81
C VAL A 222 14.36 6.47 11.36
N ASP A 223 14.77 6.51 12.62
CA ASP A 223 15.42 7.69 13.19
C ASP A 223 16.95 7.64 13.03
N ASP A 224 17.62 8.80 13.00
CA ASP A 224 19.07 8.89 12.73
C ASP A 224 19.92 8.05 13.71
N VAL A 225 19.51 7.94 14.99
CA VAL A 225 20.22 7.12 15.98
C VAL A 225 20.11 5.63 15.65
N GLN A 226 18.90 5.17 15.32
CA GLN A 226 18.70 3.80 14.87
C GLN A 226 19.45 3.53 13.55
N LEU A 227 19.47 4.47 12.62
CA LEU A 227 20.18 4.35 11.35
C LEU A 227 21.69 4.21 11.57
N GLU A 228 22.30 5.04 12.43
CA GLU A 228 23.72 4.94 12.81
C GLU A 228 24.05 3.57 13.43
N SER A 229 23.17 3.04 14.28
CA SER A 229 23.34 1.70 14.86
C SER A 229 23.30 0.61 13.79
N ASN A 230 22.34 0.68 12.85
CA ASN A 230 22.22 -0.25 11.74
C ASN A 230 23.46 -0.20 10.82
N ILE A 231 24.01 1.00 10.60
CA ILE A 231 25.25 1.23 9.86
C ILE A 231 26.44 0.57 10.55
N GLY A 232 26.60 0.76 11.86
CA GLY A 232 27.66 0.10 12.63
C GLY A 232 27.62 -1.42 12.49
N GLN A 233 26.42 -2.02 12.60
CA GLN A 233 26.24 -3.46 12.41
C GLN A 233 26.55 -3.93 10.97
N ALA A 234 26.30 -3.09 9.97
CA ALA A 234 26.62 -3.41 8.57
C ALA A 234 28.13 -3.36 8.32
N LEU A 235 28.83 -2.38 8.89
CA LEU A 235 30.29 -2.28 8.83
C LEU A 235 30.96 -3.46 9.56
N ASP A 236 30.48 -3.82 10.75
CA ASP A 236 30.95 -4.98 11.50
C ASP A 236 30.80 -6.29 10.67
N ARG A 237 29.66 -6.48 10.00
CA ARG A 237 29.41 -7.63 9.11
C ARG A 237 30.27 -7.64 7.85
N ALA A 238 30.70 -6.47 7.37
CA ALA A 238 31.62 -6.35 6.24
C ALA A 238 33.08 -6.66 6.64
N GLY A 239 33.33 -7.01 7.91
CA GLY A 239 34.67 -7.30 8.41
C GLY A 239 35.55 -6.06 8.48
N LEU A 240 34.94 -4.86 8.51
CA LEU A 240 35.65 -3.61 8.70
C LEU A 240 35.80 -3.41 10.21
N PRO A 241 36.99 -3.68 10.77
CA PRO A 241 37.14 -3.74 12.22
C PRO A 241 36.94 -2.36 12.84
N ARG A 242 36.47 -2.33 14.09
CA ARG A 242 36.47 -1.10 14.92
C ARG A 242 37.85 -0.42 15.00
N ALA A 243 38.92 -1.19 14.78
CA ALA A 243 40.30 -0.68 14.71
C ALA A 243 40.55 0.29 13.54
N ALA A 244 39.70 0.29 12.52
CA ALA A 244 39.79 1.23 11.42
C ALA A 244 39.43 2.67 11.82
N GLU A 245 38.86 2.92 13.01
CA GLU A 245 38.39 4.26 13.40
C GLU A 245 37.39 4.83 12.36
N VAL A 246 36.59 3.96 11.74
CA VAL A 246 35.53 4.36 10.82
C VAL A 246 34.30 4.76 11.63
N TYR A 247 33.86 5.99 11.45
CA TYR A 247 32.67 6.53 12.09
C TYR A 247 31.64 6.92 11.04
N ALA A 248 30.37 6.84 11.45
CA ALA A 248 29.25 7.31 10.65
C ALA A 248 28.47 8.36 11.43
N ARG A 249 28.02 9.40 10.73
CA ARG A 249 26.98 10.31 11.20
C ARG A 249 25.87 10.33 10.19
N SER A 250 24.63 10.29 10.64
CA SER A 250 23.48 10.34 9.75
C SER A 250 22.63 11.58 10.01
N THR A 251 22.05 12.10 8.95
CA THR A 251 21.05 13.17 9.02
C THR A 251 20.03 12.94 7.94
N LEU A 252 18.83 12.49 8.32
CA LEU A 252 17.70 12.22 7.43
C LEU A 252 18.06 11.26 6.28
N GLY A 253 18.85 10.23 6.59
CA GLY A 253 19.31 9.23 5.62
C GLY A 253 20.51 9.65 4.77
N ARG A 254 21.04 10.86 4.94
CA ARG A 254 22.36 11.24 4.39
C ARG A 254 23.41 10.82 5.40
N VAL A 255 24.32 9.95 4.99
CA VAL A 255 25.36 9.41 5.85
C VAL A 255 26.70 10.04 5.50
N LEU A 256 27.39 10.60 6.48
CA LEU A 256 28.78 10.99 6.39
C LEU A 256 29.64 9.89 7.02
N LEU A 257 30.48 9.25 6.21
CA LEU A 257 31.53 8.36 6.67
C LEU A 257 32.85 9.12 6.82
N TYR A 258 33.53 8.96 7.94
CA TYR A 258 34.78 9.66 8.24
C TYR A 258 35.69 8.79 9.13
N GLY A 259 36.96 9.19 9.22
CA GLY A 259 37.99 8.44 9.94
C GLY A 259 39.00 7.81 8.98
N TYR A 260 39.55 6.65 9.34
CA TYR A 260 40.62 6.02 8.58
C TYR A 260 40.24 4.64 8.04
N ALA A 261 40.95 4.15 7.05
CA ALA A 261 40.83 2.79 6.58
C ALA A 261 42.20 2.27 6.15
N GLU A 262 42.40 0.95 6.19
CA GLU A 262 43.69 0.33 5.84
C GLU A 262 44.03 0.44 4.35
N SER A 263 43.01 0.61 3.50
CA SER A 263 43.18 0.72 2.06
C SER A 263 41.99 1.44 1.40
N ALA A 264 42.20 1.89 0.16
CA ALA A 264 41.12 2.39 -0.69
C ALA A 264 40.05 1.31 -0.96
N GLY A 265 40.44 0.03 -0.99
CA GLY A 265 39.51 -1.09 -1.11
C GLY A 265 38.57 -1.20 0.08
N ALA A 266 39.09 -1.01 1.30
CA ALA A 266 38.28 -0.99 2.53
C ALA A 266 37.30 0.20 2.55
N ILE A 267 37.71 1.38 2.06
CA ILE A 267 36.82 2.53 1.87
C ILE A 267 35.68 2.19 0.91
N ALA A 268 35.99 1.58 -0.24
CA ALA A 268 34.97 1.21 -1.21
C ALA A 268 33.99 0.17 -0.65
N GLU A 269 34.47 -0.79 0.14
CA GLU A 269 33.61 -1.79 0.78
C GLU A 269 32.74 -1.18 1.88
N ALA A 270 33.27 -0.24 2.68
CA ALA A 270 32.50 0.50 3.67
C ALA A 270 31.34 1.25 3.02
N ILE A 271 31.60 2.01 1.95
CA ILE A 271 30.56 2.74 1.21
C ILE A 271 29.50 1.77 0.67
N ARG A 272 29.93 0.63 0.10
CA ARG A 272 29.01 -0.39 -0.44
C ARG A 272 28.13 -1.00 0.66
N ALA A 273 28.72 -1.34 1.80
CA ALA A 273 28.00 -1.91 2.94
C ALA A 273 26.96 -0.93 3.48
N VAL A 274 27.36 0.33 3.69
CA VAL A 274 26.50 1.40 4.20
C VAL A 274 25.37 1.75 3.23
N SER A 275 25.65 1.82 1.93
CA SER A 275 24.65 2.14 0.91
C SER A 275 23.52 1.10 0.82
N ARG A 276 23.71 -0.11 1.37
CA ARG A 276 22.69 -1.17 1.41
C ARG A 276 21.84 -1.16 2.68
N VAL A 277 22.14 -0.30 3.65
CA VAL A 277 21.39 -0.21 4.90
C VAL A 277 20.04 0.47 4.63
N PRO A 278 18.90 -0.14 4.98
CA PRO A 278 17.59 0.49 4.85
C PRO A 278 17.54 1.85 5.56
N GLY A 279 17.05 2.88 4.87
CA GLY A 279 17.02 4.27 5.34
C GLY A 279 18.16 5.14 4.78
N VAL A 280 19.26 4.54 4.31
CA VAL A 280 20.35 5.30 3.66
C VAL A 280 19.92 5.76 2.27
N ARG A 281 20.03 7.07 2.03
CA ARG A 281 19.69 7.73 0.75
C ARG A 281 20.91 8.22 0.00
N ALA A 282 21.94 8.62 0.74
CA ALA A 282 23.20 9.08 0.18
C ALA A 282 24.33 8.79 1.16
N VAL A 283 25.51 8.50 0.63
CA VAL A 283 26.73 8.31 1.41
C VAL A 283 27.77 9.31 0.92
N GLU A 284 28.19 10.21 1.80
CA GLU A 284 29.33 11.08 1.62
C GLU A 284 30.53 10.45 2.30
N ASN A 285 31.63 10.30 1.56
CA ASN A 285 32.87 9.72 2.09
C ASN A 285 33.90 10.82 2.36
N ARG A 286 34.38 10.88 3.59
CA ARG A 286 35.54 11.67 4.06
C ARG A 286 36.55 10.80 4.81
N MET A 287 36.56 9.50 4.56
CA MET A 287 37.57 8.60 5.12
C MET A 287 38.90 8.75 4.38
N GLU A 288 40.01 8.58 5.10
CA GLU A 288 41.37 8.62 4.57
C GLU A 288 42.05 7.24 4.68
N VAL A 289 43.02 6.97 3.80
CA VAL A 289 43.85 5.75 3.93
C VAL A 289 44.92 5.99 4.98
N ARG A 290 45.01 5.09 5.97
CA ARG A 290 46.02 5.17 7.04
C ARG A 290 47.41 5.03 6.41
N SER A 291 48.20 6.10 6.44
CA SER A 291 49.58 6.07 5.96
C SER A 291 50.48 5.34 6.96
N ALA A 292 51.25 4.35 6.49
CA ALA A 292 52.14 3.54 7.31
C ALA A 292 53.26 4.34 8.02
N ALA A 293 53.45 5.62 7.70
CA ALA A 293 54.58 6.45 8.15
C ALA A 293 54.49 6.91 9.63
N GLY A 294 53.38 6.68 10.34
CA GLY A 294 53.19 7.15 11.72
C GLY A 294 53.64 6.19 12.84
N GLN A 295 53.98 4.94 12.54
CA GLN A 295 54.28 3.92 13.58
C GLN A 295 55.77 3.75 13.91
N THR A 296 56.68 4.45 13.24
CA THR A 296 58.14 4.28 13.43
C THR A 296 58.71 5.10 14.61
N GLY A 297 57.92 5.92 15.29
CA GLY A 297 58.41 6.91 16.27
C GLY A 297 58.30 6.58 17.76
N LEU A 298 57.64 5.48 18.17
CA LEU A 298 57.41 5.16 19.60
C LEU A 298 57.84 3.72 19.95
N ARG A 299 59.12 3.43 19.74
CA ARG A 299 59.82 2.34 20.43
C ARG A 299 61.25 2.81 20.73
N ALA A 300 61.41 3.51 21.85
CA ALA A 300 62.66 3.71 22.54
C ALA A 300 62.40 3.52 24.04
#